data_AF-A0A8S9ZRP1-F1
#
_entry.id   AF-A0A8S9ZRP1-F1
#
_cell.length_a   1.000
_cell.length_b   1.000
_cell.length_c   1.000
_cell.angle_alpha   90.00
_cell.angle_beta   90.00
_cell.angle_gamma   90.00
#
_symmetry.space_group_name_H-M   'P 1'
#
loop_
_entity.id
_entity.type
_entity.pdbx_description
1 polymer ?
#
loop_
_entity_poly.entity_id
_entity_poly.type
_entity_poly.pdbx_seq_one_letter_code
_entity_poly.pdbx_strand_id
1 'polypeptide(L)'
;MKKIKQTQSTILLKKNTICSSFLKFLIFPKFFQQHFLNLNILLNLPLNFILFFISILFFSSFCSILAQTNEQIRQKCLSLEASQSCSNCISINPECAWCADNTLLNSSSQRCNAKWEFTSNKDKCPNQQIYSPNTEIKVAPPHNLPLGGRRSDGVTIIQLEPQQVEIKMKPGDEVEVPFRYLHKLPISGYEVRDFTIQTSEFRSLGIDIEFTIECNGEKIIGRVCPGIQPDQKISFNAKVILNDCSKPNLAAVSVGIYGYNTVSAIFITPICGCECEHFRQQERRSPRCSYSGNLVCGICQCDPGKGGERCECDLEKYGVSKAEELIGLCKEHKHAKICSDRGQCNCGQCQCLQADYISGRYCECDSSICPLSVSGQICSGRGTCQCGKYCSCDDDPEPCTENGVTCFNNGYCECGICSCNVGWTGNRCNIPESLPEESTSNFITSSTTSNENIVDNAEVHGEVLTDEDEDEMEFRNSQNDGEFLPTPKSTIESIQEGQQQQVV
;
A
#
# COMPACT_ATOMS: atom_id res chain seq x y z
N MET A 1 -27.65 -3.80 20.33
CA MET A 1 -27.14 -3.37 19.00
C MET A 1 -25.63 -3.59 18.76
N LYS A 2 -24.77 -3.81 19.78
CA LYS A 2 -23.33 -4.12 19.56
C LYS A 2 -23.04 -5.32 18.63
N LYS A 3 -23.98 -6.26 18.46
CA LYS A 3 -23.80 -7.49 17.67
C LYS A 3 -23.85 -7.34 16.14
N ILE A 4 -24.26 -6.19 15.56
CA ILE A 4 -24.50 -6.08 14.10
C ILE A 4 -23.27 -5.55 13.32
N LYS A 5 -22.58 -4.52 13.81
CA LYS A 5 -21.33 -4.04 13.17
C LYS A 5 -20.16 -5.01 13.33
N GLN A 6 -20.13 -5.78 14.42
CA GLN A 6 -19.19 -6.89 14.56
C GLN A 6 -19.41 -7.94 13.45
N THR A 7 -20.64 -8.08 12.92
CA THR A 7 -20.93 -8.98 11.80
C THR A 7 -20.29 -8.54 10.49
N GLN A 8 -20.27 -7.25 10.12
CA GLN A 8 -19.68 -6.84 8.82
C GLN A 8 -18.17 -7.09 8.75
N SER A 9 -17.38 -6.63 9.73
CA SER A 9 -15.93 -6.90 9.74
C SER A 9 -15.64 -8.40 9.94
N THR A 10 -16.45 -9.12 10.73
CA THR A 10 -16.30 -10.58 10.87
C THR A 10 -16.74 -11.32 9.60
N ILE A 11 -17.68 -10.79 8.81
CA ILE A 11 -18.05 -11.33 7.49
C ILE A 11 -16.89 -11.14 6.52
N LEU A 12 -16.21 -9.98 6.49
CA LEU A 12 -15.07 -9.76 5.60
C LEU A 12 -13.87 -10.67 5.98
N LEU A 13 -13.53 -10.75 7.26
CA LEU A 13 -12.50 -11.67 7.78
C LEU A 13 -12.84 -13.15 7.55
N LYS A 14 -14.10 -13.57 7.77
CA LYS A 14 -14.53 -14.95 7.46
C LYS A 14 -14.53 -15.23 5.96
N LYS A 15 -14.99 -14.29 5.11
CA LYS A 15 -14.92 -14.41 3.64
C LYS A 15 -13.47 -14.56 3.16
N ASN A 16 -12.52 -13.77 3.70
CA ASN A 16 -11.10 -13.92 3.38
C ASN A 16 -10.54 -15.28 3.82
N THR A 17 -10.92 -15.78 5.01
CA THR A 17 -10.50 -17.12 5.46
C THR A 17 -11.05 -18.20 4.53
N ILE A 18 -12.33 -18.12 4.15
CA ILE A 18 -12.99 -19.08 3.26
C ILE A 18 -12.39 -19.04 1.85
N CYS A 19 -12.24 -17.86 1.23
CA CYS A 19 -11.62 -17.73 -0.10
C CYS A 19 -10.14 -18.16 -0.10
N SER A 20 -9.35 -17.81 0.93
CA SER A 20 -7.95 -18.25 1.03
C SER A 20 -7.84 -19.77 1.18
N SER A 21 -8.75 -20.39 1.94
CA SER A 21 -8.80 -21.84 2.08
C SER A 21 -9.26 -22.52 0.78
N PHE A 22 -10.25 -21.93 0.09
CA PHE A 22 -10.79 -22.47 -1.17
C PHE A 22 -9.81 -22.36 -2.33
N LEU A 23 -9.09 -21.24 -2.48
CA LEU A 23 -8.01 -21.13 -3.48
C LEU A 23 -6.88 -22.15 -3.21
N LYS A 24 -6.49 -22.36 -1.94
CA LYS A 24 -5.51 -23.41 -1.58
C LYS A 24 -6.01 -24.82 -1.92
N PHE A 25 -7.32 -25.08 -1.76
CA PHE A 25 -7.96 -26.33 -2.16
C PHE A 25 -8.05 -26.53 -3.69
N LEU A 26 -8.02 -25.46 -4.50
CA LEU A 26 -7.97 -25.57 -5.96
C LEU A 26 -6.55 -25.80 -6.51
N ILE A 27 -5.51 -25.50 -5.71
CA ILE A 27 -4.09 -25.66 -6.10
C ILE A 27 -3.58 -27.10 -5.92
N PHE A 28 -4.31 -27.95 -5.19
CA PHE A 28 -4.11 -29.40 -5.14
C PHE A 28 -5.42 -30.10 -5.57
N PRO A 29 -5.46 -30.91 -6.65
CA PRO A 29 -4.37 -31.75 -7.12
C PRO A 29 -4.02 -31.62 -8.62
N LYS A 30 -2.77 -32.00 -8.97
CA LYS A 30 -2.32 -32.25 -10.37
C LYS A 30 -3.13 -33.32 -11.14
N PHE A 31 -4.10 -33.96 -10.50
CA PHE A 31 -4.89 -35.07 -11.05
C PHE A 31 -6.04 -34.61 -11.96
N PHE A 32 -6.50 -33.36 -11.86
CA PHE A 32 -7.68 -32.87 -12.60
C PHE A 32 -7.36 -32.10 -13.91
N GLN A 33 -6.14 -31.57 -14.08
CA GLN A 33 -5.80 -30.75 -15.25
C GLN A 33 -5.68 -31.55 -16.56
N GLN A 34 -5.51 -32.87 -16.52
CA GLN A 34 -5.09 -33.65 -17.69
C GLN A 34 -6.25 -34.29 -18.50
N HIS A 35 -7.51 -34.17 -18.06
CA HIS A 35 -8.62 -34.98 -18.62
C HIS A 35 -9.85 -34.23 -19.15
N PHE A 36 -9.93 -32.89 -19.04
CA PHE A 36 -11.19 -32.14 -19.26
C PHE A 36 -11.25 -31.22 -20.50
N LEU A 37 -10.36 -31.40 -21.49
CA LEU A 37 -10.43 -30.70 -22.78
C LEU A 37 -11.40 -31.36 -23.81
N ASN A 38 -12.19 -32.35 -23.41
CA ASN A 38 -13.04 -33.12 -24.32
C ASN A 38 -14.54 -32.80 -24.11
N LEU A 39 -15.08 -31.92 -24.96
CA LEU A 39 -16.43 -31.34 -24.84
C LEU A 39 -17.56 -32.40 -24.77
N ASN A 40 -17.33 -33.57 -25.36
CA ASN A 40 -18.29 -34.68 -25.42
C ASN A 40 -18.55 -35.37 -24.07
N ILE A 41 -17.69 -35.17 -23.06
CA ILE A 41 -17.85 -35.80 -21.74
C ILE A 41 -18.81 -34.99 -20.85
N LEU A 42 -18.87 -33.66 -21.00
CA LEU A 42 -19.76 -32.81 -20.20
C LEU A 42 -21.26 -33.10 -20.43
N LEU A 43 -21.63 -33.52 -21.65
CA LEU A 43 -23.02 -33.75 -22.05
C LEU A 43 -23.67 -35.00 -21.43
N ASN A 44 -22.90 -35.90 -20.81
CA ASN A 44 -23.39 -37.14 -20.19
C ASN A 44 -23.30 -37.16 -18.64
N LEU A 45 -22.91 -36.05 -18.01
CA LEU A 45 -22.88 -35.95 -16.55
C LEU A 45 -24.29 -35.68 -15.99
N PRO A 46 -24.72 -36.35 -14.90
CA PRO A 46 -26.01 -36.09 -14.29
C PRO A 46 -26.10 -34.65 -13.77
N LEU A 47 -27.28 -34.03 -13.91
CA LEU A 47 -27.53 -32.59 -13.69
C LEU A 47 -26.95 -32.03 -12.38
N ASN A 48 -26.98 -32.82 -11.30
CA ASN A 48 -26.42 -32.45 -9.99
C ASN A 48 -24.90 -32.18 -10.03
N PHE A 49 -24.13 -32.91 -10.84
CA PHE A 49 -22.69 -32.66 -11.01
C PHE A 49 -22.44 -31.40 -11.82
N ILE A 50 -23.25 -31.14 -12.86
CA ILE A 50 -23.16 -29.92 -13.67
C ILE A 50 -23.42 -28.69 -12.78
N LEU A 51 -24.47 -28.72 -11.96
CA LEU A 51 -24.79 -27.66 -11.00
C LEU A 51 -23.68 -27.45 -9.94
N PHE A 52 -23.02 -28.54 -9.49
CA PHE A 52 -21.89 -28.46 -8.57
C PHE A 52 -20.67 -27.77 -9.19
N PHE A 53 -20.29 -28.12 -10.42
CA PHE A 53 -19.20 -27.43 -11.13
C PHE A 53 -19.52 -25.97 -11.43
N ILE A 54 -20.76 -25.66 -11.84
CA ILE A 54 -21.22 -24.28 -12.03
C ILE A 54 -21.11 -23.49 -10.71
N SER A 55 -21.50 -24.08 -9.57
CA SER A 55 -21.35 -23.45 -8.26
C SER A 55 -19.89 -23.16 -7.90
N ILE A 56 -18.96 -24.09 -8.18
CA ILE A 56 -17.50 -23.89 -7.98
C ILE A 56 -16.96 -22.77 -8.88
N LEU A 57 -17.40 -22.69 -10.14
CA LEU A 57 -16.97 -21.64 -11.08
C LEU A 57 -17.48 -20.25 -10.65
N PHE A 58 -18.74 -20.15 -10.21
CA PHE A 58 -19.25 -18.90 -9.62
C PHE A 58 -18.52 -18.54 -8.32
N PHE A 59 -18.22 -19.51 -7.46
CA PHE A 59 -17.53 -19.25 -6.19
C PHE A 59 -16.07 -18.82 -6.39
N SER A 60 -15.34 -19.44 -7.32
CA SER A 60 -13.97 -19.06 -7.67
C SER A 60 -13.92 -17.69 -8.34
N SER A 61 -14.80 -17.40 -9.30
CA SER A 61 -14.94 -16.07 -9.90
C SER A 61 -15.23 -14.99 -8.84
N PHE A 62 -16.16 -15.25 -7.93
CA PHE A 62 -16.48 -14.35 -6.82
C PHE A 62 -15.29 -14.12 -5.87
N CYS A 63 -14.53 -15.17 -5.51
CA CYS A 63 -13.31 -15.02 -4.72
C CYS A 63 -12.21 -14.23 -5.44
N SER A 64 -12.05 -14.40 -6.76
CA SER A 64 -11.10 -13.61 -7.56
C SER A 64 -11.45 -12.12 -7.58
N ILE A 65 -12.74 -11.78 -7.77
CA ILE A 65 -13.23 -10.40 -7.70
C ILE A 65 -12.95 -9.80 -6.30
N LEU A 66 -13.27 -10.52 -5.22
CA LEU A 66 -13.00 -10.07 -3.86
C LEU A 66 -11.49 -9.85 -3.59
N ALA A 67 -10.64 -10.77 -4.07
CA ALA A 67 -9.19 -10.62 -3.94
C ALA A 67 -8.68 -9.36 -4.66
N GLN A 68 -9.17 -9.11 -5.88
CA GLN A 68 -8.83 -7.92 -6.65
C GLN A 68 -9.29 -6.61 -5.96
N THR A 69 -10.50 -6.59 -5.39
CA THR A 69 -10.98 -5.41 -4.63
C THR A 69 -10.19 -5.16 -3.35
N ASN A 70 -9.79 -6.20 -2.62
CA ASN A 70 -8.99 -6.06 -1.41
C ASN A 70 -7.59 -5.52 -1.72
N GLU A 71 -6.95 -5.99 -2.80
CA GLU A 71 -5.64 -5.48 -3.19
C GLU A 71 -5.72 -4.02 -3.64
N GLN A 72 -6.76 -3.62 -4.39
CA GLN A 72 -7.00 -2.21 -4.74
C GLN A 72 -7.17 -1.31 -3.50
N ILE A 73 -7.91 -1.76 -2.48
CA ILE A 73 -8.04 -1.03 -1.20
C ILE A 73 -6.68 -0.92 -0.51
N ARG A 74 -5.93 -2.03 -0.43
CA ARG A 74 -4.58 -2.06 0.16
C ARG A 74 -3.64 -1.07 -0.53
N GLN A 75 -3.62 -1.04 -1.87
CA GLN A 75 -2.78 -0.10 -2.63
C GLN A 75 -3.13 1.38 -2.37
N LYS A 76 -4.40 1.71 -2.05
CA LYS A 76 -4.75 3.07 -1.58
C LYS A 76 -4.09 3.41 -0.23
N CYS A 77 -4.13 2.48 0.73
CA CYS A 77 -3.44 2.66 2.02
C CYS A 77 -1.91 2.75 1.87
N LEU A 78 -1.34 2.09 0.85
CA LEU A 78 0.10 2.12 0.55
C LEU A 78 0.54 3.30 -0.31
N SER A 79 -0.38 4.19 -0.69
CA SER A 79 -0.06 5.36 -1.49
C SER A 79 0.89 6.31 -0.76
N LEU A 80 1.67 7.09 -1.53
CA LEU A 80 2.56 8.11 -0.98
C LEU A 80 1.78 9.13 -0.15
N GLU A 81 0.60 9.55 -0.62
CA GLU A 81 -0.29 10.48 0.08
C GLU A 81 -0.75 9.94 1.44
N ALA A 82 -1.24 8.69 1.49
CA ALA A 82 -1.68 8.03 2.72
C ALA A 82 -0.53 7.81 3.71
N SER A 83 0.70 7.67 3.22
CA SER A 83 1.89 7.42 4.04
C SER A 83 2.48 8.69 4.70
N GLN A 84 2.02 9.89 4.34
CA GLN A 84 2.56 11.15 4.87
C GLN A 84 2.27 11.38 6.36
N SER A 85 1.09 10.96 6.83
CA SER A 85 0.63 11.19 8.19
C SER A 85 -0.40 10.14 8.61
N CYS A 86 -0.68 10.04 9.91
CA CYS A 86 -1.74 9.18 10.40
C CYS A 86 -3.12 9.67 9.94
N SER A 87 -3.33 11.00 9.89
CA SER A 87 -4.58 11.60 9.38
C SER A 87 -4.82 11.31 7.89
N ASN A 88 -3.80 11.43 7.05
CA ASN A 88 -3.88 11.07 5.63
C ASN A 88 -4.21 9.57 5.48
N CYS A 89 -3.57 8.72 6.27
CA CYS A 89 -3.80 7.27 6.24
C CYS A 89 -5.26 6.89 6.53
N ILE A 90 -5.89 7.45 7.58
CA ILE A 90 -7.26 7.09 7.94
C ILE A 90 -8.33 7.74 7.06
N SER A 91 -7.98 8.80 6.32
CA SER A 91 -8.91 9.55 5.47
C SER A 91 -8.98 9.03 4.04
N ILE A 92 -7.94 8.36 3.53
CA ILE A 92 -7.91 7.84 2.15
C ILE A 92 -8.91 6.69 1.92
N ASN A 93 -9.17 5.87 2.94
CA ASN A 93 -10.14 4.77 2.88
C ASN A 93 -10.49 4.25 4.30
N PRO A 94 -11.75 3.88 4.58
CA PRO A 94 -12.16 3.39 5.89
C PRO A 94 -11.52 2.04 6.30
N GLU A 95 -10.98 1.25 5.39
CA GLU A 95 -10.24 0.02 5.75
C GLU A 95 -8.75 0.25 6.01
N CYS A 96 -8.23 1.48 5.91
CA CYS A 96 -6.86 1.78 6.31
C CYS A 96 -6.71 1.91 7.85
N ALA A 97 -5.49 1.66 8.32
CA ALA A 97 -5.07 1.79 9.71
C ALA A 97 -3.60 2.24 9.76
N TRP A 98 -3.22 2.91 10.85
CA TRP A 98 -1.87 3.43 11.06
C TRP A 98 -1.15 2.71 12.21
N CYS A 99 0.13 2.40 12.04
CA CYS A 99 0.99 1.89 13.11
C CYS A 99 1.87 3.01 13.68
N ALA A 100 1.61 3.37 14.94
CA ALA A 100 2.35 4.37 15.70
C ALA A 100 3.58 3.82 16.45
N ASP A 101 3.97 2.56 16.20
CA ASP A 101 5.16 1.98 16.80
C ASP A 101 6.43 2.68 16.28
N ASN A 102 7.31 3.07 17.20
CA ASN A 102 8.59 3.72 16.91
C ASN A 102 9.79 2.79 17.15
N THR A 103 9.57 1.47 17.20
CA THR A 103 10.63 0.46 17.27
C THR A 103 10.88 -0.24 15.94
N LEU A 104 9.90 -0.20 15.02
CA LEU A 104 9.93 -0.80 13.69
C LEU A 104 10.66 0.11 12.66
N LEU A 105 11.80 0.67 13.07
CA LEU A 105 12.62 1.70 12.40
C LEU A 105 13.41 1.17 11.19
N ASN A 106 12.76 0.36 10.37
CA ASN A 106 13.19 0.14 9.01
C ASN A 106 12.19 0.91 8.15
N SER A 107 12.69 1.76 7.25
CA SER A 107 11.91 2.48 6.22
C SER A 107 11.05 1.58 5.31
N SER A 108 11.23 0.26 5.41
CA SER A 108 10.38 -0.79 4.82
C SER A 108 9.05 -1.03 5.56
N SER A 109 8.86 -0.52 6.79
CA SER A 109 7.64 -0.73 7.58
C SER A 109 6.54 0.26 7.17
N GLN A 110 5.60 -0.22 6.36
CA GLN A 110 4.46 0.57 5.88
C GLN A 110 3.53 0.92 7.05
N ARG A 111 3.75 2.10 7.66
CA ARG A 111 2.98 2.61 8.81
C ARG A 111 1.49 2.72 8.48
N CYS A 112 1.14 3.20 7.29
CA CYS A 112 -0.20 3.05 6.75
C CYS A 112 -0.35 1.70 6.04
N ASN A 113 -1.38 0.94 6.35
CA ASN A 113 -1.73 -0.28 5.62
C ASN A 113 -3.22 -0.60 5.78
N ALA A 114 -3.71 -1.60 5.06
CA ALA A 114 -5.04 -2.13 5.29
C ALA A 114 -5.13 -2.77 6.69
N LYS A 115 -6.24 -2.54 7.40
CA LYS A 115 -6.49 -2.98 8.79
C LYS A 115 -6.25 -4.46 9.00
N TRP A 116 -6.61 -5.29 8.01
CA TRP A 116 -6.43 -6.74 8.11
C TRP A 116 -4.95 -7.17 8.13
N GLU A 117 -4.03 -6.40 7.52
CA GLU A 117 -2.59 -6.70 7.48
C GLU A 117 -1.93 -6.65 8.85
N PHE A 118 -2.38 -5.72 9.72
CA PHE A 118 -1.90 -5.67 11.10
C PHE A 118 -2.54 -6.76 11.98
N THR A 119 -3.78 -7.17 11.69
CA THR A 119 -4.42 -8.26 12.44
C THR A 119 -3.95 -9.65 12.05
N SER A 120 -3.45 -9.84 10.82
CA SER A 120 -2.98 -11.12 10.31
C SER A 120 -1.53 -11.43 10.73
N ASN A 121 -0.68 -10.41 10.84
CA ASN A 121 0.70 -10.54 11.29
C ASN A 121 0.97 -9.57 12.46
N LYS A 122 0.98 -10.11 13.68
CA LYS A 122 1.20 -9.35 14.92
C LYS A 122 2.60 -8.78 15.05
N ASP A 123 3.58 -9.32 14.32
CA ASP A 123 4.95 -8.83 14.33
C ASP A 123 5.10 -7.53 13.50
N LYS A 124 4.09 -7.17 12.69
CA LYS A 124 4.05 -5.90 11.94
C LYS A 124 3.65 -4.68 12.77
N CYS A 125 2.89 -4.84 13.85
CA CYS A 125 2.51 -3.74 14.75
C CYS A 125 1.86 -4.27 16.05
N PRO A 126 2.32 -3.84 17.24
CA PRO A 126 1.64 -4.15 18.50
C PRO A 126 0.21 -3.59 18.53
N ASN A 127 -0.75 -4.37 19.04
CA ASN A 127 -2.17 -3.98 19.04
C ASN A 127 -2.46 -2.61 19.69
N GLN A 128 -1.69 -2.20 20.71
CA GLN A 128 -1.84 -0.88 21.35
C GLN A 128 -1.33 0.29 20.49
N GLN A 129 -0.52 0.02 19.46
CA GLN A 129 0.05 1.01 18.55
C GLN A 129 -0.73 1.15 17.23
N ILE A 130 -1.76 0.31 17.01
CA ILE A 130 -2.61 0.39 15.83
C ILE A 130 -3.70 1.44 16.04
N TYR A 131 -3.59 2.56 15.34
CA TYR A 131 -4.67 3.55 15.24
C TYR A 131 -5.62 3.16 14.09
N SER A 132 -6.79 2.64 14.43
CA SER A 132 -7.86 2.27 13.49
C SER A 132 -9.23 2.62 14.09
N PRO A 133 -9.66 3.89 14.04
CA PRO A 133 -10.96 4.30 14.54
C PRO A 133 -12.07 3.61 13.76
N ASN A 134 -13.16 3.31 14.44
CA ASN A 134 -14.33 2.65 13.87
C ASN A 134 -15.47 3.66 13.76
N THR A 135 -16.26 3.54 12.70
CA THR A 135 -17.46 4.36 12.54
C THR A 135 -18.56 3.89 13.49
N GLU A 136 -18.93 4.74 14.44
CA GLU A 136 -19.91 4.49 15.50
C GLU A 136 -21.22 5.23 15.28
N ILE A 137 -22.33 4.61 15.71
CA ILE A 137 -23.65 5.23 15.78
C ILE A 137 -24.21 5.04 17.20
N LYS A 138 -24.72 6.12 17.78
CA LYS A 138 -25.32 6.16 19.11
C LYS A 138 -26.64 6.92 19.03
N VAL A 139 -27.75 6.28 19.41
CA VAL A 139 -29.01 6.99 19.66
C VAL A 139 -28.86 7.62 21.05
N ALA A 140 -28.90 8.95 21.14
CA ALA A 140 -28.51 9.67 22.35
C ALA A 140 -29.58 9.58 23.47
N PRO A 141 -29.32 8.88 24.59
CA PRO A 141 -30.16 8.95 25.78
C PRO A 141 -29.73 10.19 26.60
N PRO A 142 -30.65 10.99 27.17
CA PRO A 142 -32.05 10.66 27.48
C PRO A 142 -33.08 11.13 26.44
N HIS A 143 -32.65 11.76 25.34
CA HIS A 143 -33.57 12.44 24.40
C HIS A 143 -34.45 11.51 23.56
N ASN A 144 -34.20 10.19 23.58
CA ASN A 144 -34.96 9.22 22.81
C ASN A 144 -36.27 8.77 23.51
N LEU A 145 -37.38 9.43 23.19
CA LEU A 145 -38.73 9.09 23.67
C LEU A 145 -39.41 8.06 22.75
N PRO A 146 -40.22 7.13 23.31
CA PRO A 146 -40.86 6.08 22.52
C PRO A 146 -41.97 6.63 21.62
N LEU A 147 -42.06 6.09 20.39
CA LEU A 147 -43.12 6.40 19.43
C LEU A 147 -44.52 6.16 20.00
N GLY A 148 -45.41 7.13 19.82
CA GLY A 148 -46.77 7.14 20.39
C GLY A 148 -46.84 7.57 21.87
N GLY A 149 -45.69 7.77 22.54
CA GLY A 149 -45.64 8.43 23.85
C GLY A 149 -46.05 9.89 23.79
N ARG A 150 -46.14 10.55 24.96
CA ARG A 150 -46.40 11.99 25.09
C ARG A 150 -45.12 12.72 25.49
N ARG A 151 -44.97 13.98 25.05
CA ARG A 151 -43.96 14.90 25.60
C ARG A 151 -44.32 15.31 27.03
N SER A 152 -43.40 16.06 27.66
CA SER A 152 -43.58 16.68 28.99
C SER A 152 -44.76 17.64 29.09
N ASP A 153 -45.31 18.10 27.96
CA ASP A 153 -46.54 18.91 27.90
C ASP A 153 -47.83 18.09 28.11
N GLY A 154 -47.76 16.74 28.09
CA GLY A 154 -48.91 15.85 28.19
C GLY A 154 -49.84 15.83 26.97
N VAL A 155 -49.57 16.63 25.93
CA VAL A 155 -50.45 16.83 24.76
C VAL A 155 -49.79 16.36 23.47
N THR A 156 -48.52 16.71 23.24
CA THR A 156 -47.83 16.39 21.99
C THR A 156 -47.46 14.92 21.93
N ILE A 157 -47.97 14.22 20.92
CA ILE A 157 -47.62 12.82 20.63
C ILE A 157 -46.25 12.75 19.96
N ILE A 158 -45.42 11.80 20.38
CA ILE A 158 -44.16 11.48 19.71
C ILE A 158 -44.48 10.72 18.42
N GLN A 159 -44.35 11.40 17.27
CA GLN A 159 -44.61 10.82 15.95
C GLN A 159 -43.35 10.37 15.20
N LEU A 160 -42.13 10.70 15.65
CA LEU A 160 -40.89 10.31 14.99
C LEU A 160 -39.88 9.83 16.04
N GLU A 161 -39.24 8.69 15.80
CA GLU A 161 -38.10 8.20 16.58
C GLU A 161 -37.01 7.62 15.65
N PRO A 162 -35.72 7.64 16.03
CA PRO A 162 -35.18 8.34 17.19
C PRO A 162 -35.25 9.87 17.03
N GLN A 163 -35.27 10.63 18.12
CA GLN A 163 -35.26 12.11 18.04
C GLN A 163 -33.85 12.72 18.02
N GLN A 164 -32.83 11.95 18.41
CA GLN A 164 -31.43 12.35 18.31
C GLN A 164 -30.52 11.16 18.02
N VAL A 165 -29.62 11.32 17.06
CA VAL A 165 -28.61 10.35 16.66
C VAL A 165 -27.25 11.03 16.59
N GLU A 166 -26.24 10.43 17.20
CA GLU A 166 -24.85 10.82 17.11
C GLU A 166 -24.09 9.77 16.28
N ILE A 167 -23.47 10.22 15.20
CA ILE A 167 -22.63 9.43 14.32
C ILE A 167 -21.21 9.97 14.44
N LYS A 168 -20.24 9.08 14.71
CA LYS A 168 -18.82 9.37 14.53
C LYS A 168 -18.35 8.54 13.35
N MET A 169 -17.97 9.16 12.23
CA MET A 169 -17.68 8.41 11.00
C MET A 169 -16.43 8.88 10.27
N LYS A 170 -15.75 7.96 9.60
CA LYS A 170 -14.61 8.25 8.71
C LYS A 170 -15.11 8.61 7.30
N PRO A 171 -14.29 9.32 6.50
CA PRO A 171 -14.54 9.44 5.06
C PRO A 171 -14.66 8.06 4.39
N GLY A 172 -15.55 7.97 3.41
CA GLY A 172 -15.86 6.74 2.68
C GLY A 172 -16.67 5.69 3.47
N ASP A 173 -16.93 5.87 4.77
CA ASP A 173 -17.85 5.00 5.51
C ASP A 173 -19.31 5.39 5.26
N GLU A 174 -20.18 4.38 5.25
CA GLU A 174 -21.64 4.52 5.17
C GLU A 174 -22.34 3.99 6.44
N VAL A 175 -23.40 4.67 6.87
CA VAL A 175 -24.17 4.32 8.08
C VAL A 175 -25.66 4.43 7.82
N GLU A 176 -26.38 3.32 7.97
CA GLU A 176 -27.85 3.33 8.00
C GLU A 176 -28.37 3.71 9.40
N VAL A 177 -29.18 4.77 9.44
CA VAL A 177 -29.93 5.22 10.61
C VAL A 177 -31.40 4.80 10.44
N PRO A 178 -31.92 3.85 11.24
CA PRO A 178 -33.31 3.44 11.16
C PRO A 178 -34.22 4.41 11.93
N PHE A 179 -35.28 4.85 11.26
CA PHE A 179 -36.34 5.70 11.79
C PHE A 179 -37.68 4.98 11.76
N ARG A 180 -38.56 5.34 12.70
CA ARG A 180 -39.98 4.96 12.68
C ARG A 180 -40.83 6.21 12.89
N TYR A 181 -41.83 6.36 12.03
CA TYR A 181 -42.84 7.41 12.07
C TYR A 181 -44.21 6.82 12.41
N LEU A 182 -45.03 7.58 13.15
CA LEU A 182 -46.43 7.28 13.47
C LEU A 182 -47.30 8.42 12.95
N HIS A 183 -48.11 8.10 11.94
CA HIS A 183 -49.04 9.08 11.40
C HIS A 183 -50.19 9.34 12.39
N LYS A 184 -50.38 10.60 12.74
CA LYS A 184 -51.49 11.12 13.54
C LYS A 184 -52.00 12.37 12.85
N LEU A 185 -53.32 12.56 12.84
CA LEU A 185 -53.90 13.78 12.27
C LEU A 185 -53.42 15.02 13.06
N PRO A 186 -53.03 16.11 12.40
CA PRO A 186 -52.70 17.38 13.03
C PRO A 186 -53.89 17.94 13.84
N ILE A 187 -53.60 18.60 14.96
CA ILE A 187 -54.61 19.26 15.81
C ILE A 187 -55.40 20.33 15.03
N SER A 188 -54.76 20.94 14.03
CA SER A 188 -55.32 21.90 13.08
C SER A 188 -56.29 21.30 12.05
N GLY A 189 -56.47 19.98 12.00
CA GLY A 189 -57.46 19.32 11.15
C GLY A 189 -57.15 19.25 9.64
N TYR A 190 -55.99 19.71 9.18
CA TYR A 190 -55.56 19.47 7.80
C TYR A 190 -55.03 18.04 7.64
N GLU A 191 -55.46 17.34 6.59
CA GLU A 191 -55.06 15.96 6.31
C GLU A 191 -53.77 15.93 5.46
N VAL A 192 -52.72 15.26 5.95
CA VAL A 192 -51.49 15.00 5.19
C VAL A 192 -51.55 13.58 4.64
N ARG A 193 -51.85 13.44 3.35
CA ARG A 193 -52.09 12.13 2.69
C ARG A 193 -50.83 11.39 2.25
N ASP A 194 -49.71 12.10 2.12
CA ASP A 194 -48.45 11.53 1.67
C ASP A 194 -47.36 11.80 2.71
N PHE A 195 -46.64 10.75 3.11
CA PHE A 195 -45.49 10.87 4.00
C PHE A 195 -44.31 11.41 3.20
N THR A 196 -43.83 12.61 3.51
CA THR A 196 -42.69 13.24 2.83
C THR A 196 -41.59 13.61 3.81
N ILE A 197 -40.37 13.11 3.58
CA ILE A 197 -39.18 13.41 4.37
C ILE A 197 -38.57 14.75 3.94
N GLN A 198 -38.45 15.67 4.90
CA GLN A 198 -37.72 16.94 4.76
C GLN A 198 -36.41 16.89 5.53
N THR A 199 -35.41 17.63 5.05
CA THR A 199 -34.12 17.77 5.73
C THR A 199 -33.64 19.21 5.71
N SER A 200 -32.76 19.59 6.64
CA SER A 200 -31.90 20.76 6.45
C SER A 200 -30.96 20.53 5.26
N GLU A 201 -30.31 21.60 4.80
CA GLU A 201 -29.20 21.49 3.86
C GLU A 201 -28.04 20.70 4.50
N PHE A 202 -27.41 19.82 3.73
CA PHE A 202 -26.34 18.94 4.21
C PHE A 202 -25.23 18.64 3.17
N ARG A 203 -25.46 18.86 1.88
CA ARG A 203 -24.47 18.56 0.82
C ARG A 203 -23.27 19.50 0.91
N SER A 204 -23.53 20.75 1.28
CA SER A 204 -22.49 21.75 1.61
C SER A 204 -21.58 21.34 2.79
N LEU A 205 -21.92 20.28 3.53
CA LEU A 205 -21.17 19.74 4.66
C LEU A 205 -20.30 18.53 4.27
N GLY A 206 -20.21 18.16 2.99
CA GLY A 206 -19.44 16.98 2.53
C GLY A 206 -20.14 15.63 2.80
N ILE A 207 -21.45 15.68 3.08
CA ILE A 207 -22.28 14.53 3.47
C ILE A 207 -23.32 14.30 2.38
N ASP A 208 -23.60 13.04 2.08
CA ASP A 208 -24.78 12.63 1.33
C ASP A 208 -25.72 11.76 2.17
N ILE A 209 -27.02 11.86 1.91
CA ILE A 209 -28.05 11.09 2.61
C ILE A 209 -29.07 10.54 1.61
N GLU A 210 -29.03 9.22 1.45
CA GLU A 210 -30.01 8.45 0.67
C GLU A 210 -31.12 7.95 1.61
N PHE A 211 -32.36 7.96 1.14
CA PHE A 211 -33.52 7.52 1.93
C PHE A 211 -34.17 6.30 1.30
N THR A 212 -34.49 5.30 2.13
CA THR A 212 -35.30 4.14 1.76
C THR A 212 -36.48 4.03 2.71
N ILE A 213 -37.70 3.93 2.19
CA ILE A 213 -38.94 3.88 2.99
C ILE A 213 -39.61 2.51 2.79
N GLU A 214 -40.11 1.91 3.87
CA GLU A 214 -40.99 0.75 3.84
C GLU A 214 -42.45 1.24 3.78
N CYS A 215 -42.99 1.32 2.57
CA CYS A 215 -44.29 1.90 2.24
C CYS A 215 -45.25 0.78 1.82
N ASN A 216 -46.33 0.57 2.59
CA ASN A 216 -47.41 -0.40 2.27
C ASN A 216 -46.93 -1.85 1.98
N GLY A 217 -45.77 -2.24 2.51
CA GLY A 217 -45.15 -3.56 2.30
C GLY A 217 -44.03 -3.58 1.25
N GLU A 218 -43.88 -2.50 0.47
CA GLU A 218 -42.82 -2.35 -0.54
C GLU A 218 -41.67 -1.47 -0.04
N LYS A 219 -40.48 -1.66 -0.61
CA LYS A 219 -39.32 -0.78 -0.36
C LYS A 219 -39.17 0.21 -1.51
N ILE A 220 -39.31 1.48 -1.21
CA ILE A 220 -39.14 2.58 -2.17
C ILE A 220 -37.87 3.36 -1.83
N ILE A 221 -37.09 3.70 -2.86
CA ILE A 221 -35.93 4.59 -2.74
C ILE A 221 -36.42 6.02 -3.01
N GLY A 222 -36.15 6.93 -2.09
CA GLY A 222 -36.62 8.32 -2.17
C GLY A 222 -37.24 8.81 -0.87
N ARG A 223 -38.02 9.90 -0.98
CA ARG A 223 -38.49 10.69 0.18
C ARG A 223 -40.00 10.70 0.39
N VAL A 224 -40.79 10.08 -0.50
CA VAL A 224 -42.25 10.18 -0.52
C VAL A 224 -42.89 8.80 -0.50
N CYS A 225 -43.78 8.53 0.47
CA CYS A 225 -44.65 7.35 0.53
C CYS A 225 -46.11 7.82 0.43
N PRO A 226 -46.84 7.51 -0.67
CA PRO A 226 -48.17 8.07 -0.90
C PRO A 226 -49.30 7.30 -0.19
N GLY A 227 -50.43 7.98 0.03
CA GLY A 227 -51.69 7.36 0.45
C GLY A 227 -51.72 6.80 1.88
N ILE A 228 -51.01 7.44 2.81
CA ILE A 228 -50.87 6.99 4.20
C ILE A 228 -52.19 7.11 4.96
N GLN A 229 -52.44 6.15 5.85
CA GLN A 229 -53.66 6.06 6.65
C GLN A 229 -53.45 6.57 8.09
N PRO A 230 -54.48 7.13 8.75
CA PRO A 230 -54.46 7.42 10.18
C PRO A 230 -53.94 6.23 11.01
N ASP A 231 -53.10 6.52 12.01
CA ASP A 231 -52.44 5.54 12.88
C ASP A 231 -51.44 4.57 12.20
N GLN A 232 -51.20 4.71 10.89
CA GLN A 232 -50.18 3.95 10.18
C GLN A 232 -48.78 4.25 10.72
N LYS A 233 -47.97 3.19 10.85
CA LYS A 233 -46.55 3.27 11.16
C LYS A 233 -45.74 3.08 9.89
N ILE A 234 -44.71 3.90 9.72
CA ILE A 234 -43.83 3.89 8.54
C ILE A 234 -42.40 3.73 9.05
N SER A 235 -41.69 2.72 8.57
CA SER A 235 -40.25 2.55 8.80
C SER A 235 -39.49 3.19 7.64
N PHE A 236 -38.40 3.89 7.92
CA PHE A 236 -37.51 4.39 6.88
C PHE A 236 -36.06 4.43 7.38
N ASN A 237 -35.12 4.25 6.47
CA ASN A 237 -33.69 4.33 6.75
C ASN A 237 -33.11 5.59 6.07
N ALA A 238 -32.27 6.32 6.80
CA ALA A 238 -31.37 7.31 6.24
C ALA A 238 -29.97 6.69 6.13
N LYS A 239 -29.50 6.43 4.92
CA LYS A 239 -28.13 5.99 4.66
C LYS A 239 -27.25 7.23 4.53
N VAL A 240 -26.48 7.51 5.58
CA VAL A 240 -25.56 8.66 5.66
C VAL A 240 -24.19 8.23 5.13
N ILE A 241 -23.62 9.03 4.24
CA ILE A 241 -22.32 8.83 3.60
C ILE A 241 -21.48 10.09 3.88
N LEU A 242 -20.25 9.92 4.35
CA LEU A 242 -19.29 11.03 4.47
C LEU A 242 -18.30 10.91 3.31
N ASN A 243 -18.33 11.86 2.37
CA ASN A 243 -17.56 11.76 1.14
C ASN A 243 -16.07 12.04 1.37
N ASP A 244 -15.76 13.11 2.11
CA ASP A 244 -14.40 13.59 2.34
C ASP A 244 -14.26 14.30 3.70
N CYS A 245 -13.10 14.93 3.94
CA CYS A 245 -12.82 15.76 5.10
C CYS A 245 -12.80 17.28 4.78
N SER A 246 -13.45 17.72 3.70
CA SER A 246 -13.53 19.14 3.30
C SER A 246 -14.21 20.02 4.36
N LYS A 247 -14.97 19.42 5.28
CA LYS A 247 -15.61 20.06 6.44
C LYS A 247 -15.36 19.22 7.71
N PRO A 248 -14.24 19.40 8.43
CA PRO A 248 -13.88 18.56 9.58
C PRO A 248 -14.68 18.85 10.87
N ASN A 249 -15.59 19.82 10.84
CA ASN A 249 -16.38 20.23 12.01
C ASN A 249 -17.62 19.34 12.20
N LEU A 250 -18.21 19.39 13.41
CA LEU A 250 -19.49 18.77 13.70
C LEU A 250 -20.57 19.28 12.74
N ALA A 251 -21.15 18.37 11.95
CA ALA A 251 -22.33 18.64 11.13
C ALA A 251 -23.60 18.28 11.92
N ALA A 252 -24.66 19.07 11.74
CA ALA A 252 -25.97 18.82 12.32
C ALA A 252 -27.03 18.84 11.21
N VAL A 253 -27.67 17.70 10.96
CA VAL A 253 -28.73 17.56 9.95
C VAL A 253 -30.06 17.31 10.65
N SER A 254 -31.04 18.19 10.43
CA SER A 254 -32.40 17.95 10.89
C SER A 254 -33.13 17.07 9.88
N VAL A 255 -33.88 16.07 10.35
CA VAL A 255 -34.78 15.22 9.56
C VAL A 255 -36.20 15.39 10.11
N GLY A 256 -37.11 15.96 9.30
CA GLY A 256 -38.50 16.22 9.67
C GLY A 256 -39.47 15.61 8.68
N ILE A 257 -40.76 15.56 9.04
CA ILE A 257 -41.84 15.09 8.17
C ILE A 257 -42.70 16.28 7.75
N TYR A 258 -42.96 16.43 6.46
CA TYR A 258 -43.75 17.54 5.92
C TYR A 258 -45.12 17.64 6.59
N GLY A 259 -45.49 18.85 7.00
CA GLY A 259 -46.76 19.12 7.69
C GLY A 259 -46.79 18.75 9.18
N TYR A 260 -45.65 18.38 9.79
CA TYR A 260 -45.56 18.03 11.22
C TYR A 260 -44.39 18.72 11.92
N ASN A 261 -44.58 19.10 13.19
CA ASN A 261 -43.56 19.71 14.04
C ASN A 261 -42.63 18.66 14.69
N THR A 262 -42.54 17.46 14.10
CA THR A 262 -41.66 16.38 14.57
C THR A 262 -40.38 16.36 13.75
N VAL A 263 -39.28 16.68 14.43
CA VAL A 263 -37.93 16.74 13.87
C VAL A 263 -37.02 15.85 14.71
N SER A 264 -36.12 15.15 14.04
CA SER A 264 -34.98 14.44 14.61
C SER A 264 -33.68 15.14 14.22
N ALA A 265 -32.67 15.11 15.09
CA ALA A 265 -31.35 15.64 14.81
C ALA A 265 -30.32 14.52 14.61
N ILE A 266 -29.62 14.52 13.48
CA ILE A 266 -28.44 13.68 13.23
C ILE A 266 -27.20 14.57 13.38
N PHE A 267 -26.44 14.33 14.44
CA PHE A 267 -25.14 14.95 14.70
C PHE A 267 -24.04 14.06 14.14
N ILE A 268 -23.25 14.55 13.18
CA ILE A 268 -22.21 13.81 12.47
C ILE A 268 -20.88 14.43 12.82
N THR A 269 -20.01 13.67 13.50
CA THR A 269 -18.62 14.04 13.81
C THR A 269 -17.69 13.33 12.82
N PRO A 270 -17.07 14.05 11.88
CA PRO A 270 -16.05 13.49 11.01
C PRO A 270 -14.82 13.03 11.80
N ILE A 271 -14.31 11.84 11.50
CA ILE A 271 -13.05 11.32 12.03
C ILE A 271 -11.98 11.57 10.96
N CYS A 272 -11.50 12.81 10.91
CA CYS A 272 -10.58 13.32 9.89
C CYS A 272 -9.10 13.26 10.29
N GLY A 273 -8.78 12.89 11.53
CA GLY A 273 -7.41 12.82 11.96
C GLY A 273 -7.16 11.95 13.19
N CYS A 274 -5.89 11.81 13.54
CA CYS A 274 -5.45 10.96 14.64
C CYS A 274 -5.25 11.74 15.93
N GLU A 275 -5.72 11.20 17.06
CA GLU A 275 -5.58 11.85 18.36
C GLU A 275 -4.12 12.15 18.72
N CYS A 276 -3.19 11.25 18.34
CA CYS A 276 -1.76 11.38 18.56
C CYS A 276 -1.07 12.50 17.75
N GLU A 277 -1.75 13.10 16.75
CA GLU A 277 -1.24 14.27 16.04
C GLU A 277 -1.55 15.57 16.78
N HIS A 278 -2.52 15.57 17.72
CA HIS A 278 -2.81 16.76 18.51
C HIS A 278 -1.60 17.15 19.39
N PHE A 279 -1.22 18.43 19.36
CA PHE A 279 -0.09 19.04 20.09
C PHE A 279 -0.06 18.81 21.63
N ARG A 280 -1.16 18.30 22.21
CA ARG A 280 -1.26 17.88 23.61
C ARG A 280 -0.89 16.40 23.86
N GLN A 281 -0.95 15.56 22.83
CA GLN A 281 -0.58 14.13 22.88
C GLN A 281 0.82 13.85 22.32
N GLN A 282 1.41 14.79 21.56
CA GLN A 282 2.77 14.68 21.06
C GLN A 282 3.81 14.62 22.19
N GLU A 283 4.75 13.68 22.11
CA GLU A 283 5.87 13.56 23.06
C GLU A 283 7.00 14.51 22.62
N ARG A 284 7.02 15.71 23.21
CA ARG A 284 7.96 16.78 22.81
C ARG A 284 9.39 16.51 23.23
N ARG A 285 10.36 16.89 22.38
CA ARG A 285 11.80 16.62 22.57
C ARG A 285 12.04 15.17 23.01
N SER A 286 11.46 14.23 22.27
CA SER A 286 11.46 12.82 22.66
C SER A 286 12.88 12.27 22.72
N PRO A 287 13.26 11.47 23.74
CA PRO A 287 14.49 10.68 23.72
C PRO A 287 14.59 9.77 22.50
N ARG A 288 13.45 9.32 21.93
CA ARG A 288 13.43 8.51 20.71
C ARG A 288 13.74 9.31 19.45
N CYS A 289 13.62 10.63 19.51
CA CYS A 289 13.98 11.59 18.47
C CYS A 289 15.24 12.37 18.85
N SER A 290 16.19 11.71 19.53
CA SER A 290 17.49 12.27 19.94
C SER A 290 17.40 13.59 20.72
N TYR A 291 16.29 13.81 21.45
CA TYR A 291 15.92 15.09 22.08
C TYR A 291 15.86 16.31 21.13
N SER A 292 15.91 16.06 19.83
CA SER A 292 16.12 17.01 18.72
C SER A 292 14.90 17.03 17.77
N GLY A 293 13.73 16.74 18.32
CA GLY A 293 12.47 16.64 17.61
C GLY A 293 11.33 16.12 18.50
N ASN A 294 10.10 16.23 18.02
CA ASN A 294 8.91 15.75 18.70
C ASN A 294 8.47 14.41 18.11
N LEU A 295 8.04 13.46 18.94
CA LEU A 295 7.48 12.20 18.46
C LEU A 295 5.96 12.36 18.27
N VAL A 296 5.51 12.21 17.03
CA VAL A 296 4.13 12.42 16.57
C VAL A 296 3.65 11.15 15.89
N CYS A 297 2.66 10.47 16.47
CA CYS A 297 2.12 9.18 15.98
C CYS A 297 3.19 8.15 15.54
N GLY A 298 4.32 8.06 16.25
CA GLY A 298 5.39 7.12 15.96
C GLY A 298 6.48 7.62 15.00
N ILE A 299 6.33 8.82 14.41
CA ILE A 299 7.33 9.47 13.55
C ILE A 299 7.99 10.63 14.30
N CYS A 300 9.30 10.80 14.11
CA CYS A 300 10.00 11.97 14.62
C CYS A 300 9.86 13.18 13.68
N GLN A 301 9.27 14.25 14.19
CA GLN A 301 9.28 15.57 13.55
C GLN A 301 10.48 16.36 14.09
N CYS A 302 11.53 16.46 13.28
CA CYS A 302 12.81 17.04 13.70
C CYS A 302 12.77 18.57 13.88
N ASP A 303 13.58 19.04 14.81
CA ASP A 303 13.85 20.48 14.98
C ASP A 303 14.65 21.01 13.78
N PRO A 304 14.60 22.33 13.49
CA PRO A 304 15.36 22.93 12.39
C PRO A 304 16.87 22.62 12.47
N GLY A 305 17.47 22.25 11.33
CA GLY A 305 18.87 21.84 11.24
C GLY A 305 19.13 20.35 11.56
N LYS A 306 18.09 19.56 11.86
CA LYS A 306 18.20 18.12 12.16
C LYS A 306 17.47 17.25 11.14
N GLY A 307 17.93 16.01 10.99
CA GLY A 307 17.36 15.01 10.09
C GLY A 307 17.73 13.58 10.49
N GLY A 308 17.39 12.61 9.65
CA GLY A 308 17.42 11.18 10.02
C GLY A 308 16.11 10.73 10.66
N GLU A 309 15.89 9.42 10.77
CA GLU A 309 14.61 8.86 11.26
C GLU A 309 14.37 9.18 12.75
N ARG A 310 15.44 9.40 13.52
CA ARG A 310 15.41 9.76 14.94
C ARG A 310 15.99 11.16 15.19
N CYS A 311 16.06 12.03 14.19
CA CYS A 311 16.64 13.37 14.28
C CYS A 311 18.10 13.39 14.79
N GLU A 312 18.83 12.30 14.55
CA GLU A 312 20.20 12.06 14.99
C GLU A 312 21.25 12.77 14.11
N CYS A 313 20.89 13.11 12.88
CA CYS A 313 21.77 13.72 11.90
C CYS A 313 21.75 15.25 12.03
N ASP A 314 22.94 15.86 11.99
CA ASP A 314 23.11 17.31 11.91
C ASP A 314 23.26 17.72 10.44
N LEU A 315 22.31 18.50 9.90
CA LEU A 315 22.24 18.77 8.46
C LEU A 315 23.46 19.55 7.96
N GLU A 316 23.97 20.49 8.76
CA GLU A 316 25.15 21.31 8.42
C GLU A 316 26.39 20.44 8.20
N LYS A 317 26.58 19.41 9.03
CA LYS A 317 27.70 18.46 8.92
C LYS A 317 27.73 17.70 7.59
N TYR A 318 26.57 17.49 6.97
CA TYR A 318 26.43 16.81 5.68
C TYR A 318 26.27 17.78 4.49
N GLY A 319 26.44 19.09 4.72
CA GLY A 319 26.39 20.10 3.67
C GLY A 319 24.99 20.33 3.09
N VAL A 320 23.94 19.99 3.83
CA VAL A 320 22.53 20.09 3.39
C VAL A 320 21.74 21.04 4.29
N SER A 321 20.66 21.61 3.76
CA SER A 321 19.80 22.56 4.47
C SER A 321 18.47 21.95 4.94
N LYS A 322 18.07 20.82 4.34
CA LYS A 322 16.79 20.13 4.61
C LYS A 322 16.96 18.63 4.80
N ALA A 323 16.00 18.01 5.50
CA ALA A 323 16.00 16.56 5.74
C ALA A 323 15.79 15.75 4.44
N GLU A 324 15.05 16.28 3.47
CA GLU A 324 14.82 15.64 2.17
C GLU A 324 16.11 15.62 1.32
N GLU A 325 16.94 16.65 1.44
CA GLU A 325 18.27 16.73 0.79
C GLU A 325 19.21 15.66 1.37
N LEU A 326 19.19 15.47 2.69
CA LEU A 326 19.95 14.41 3.37
C LEU A 326 19.59 13.00 2.87
N ILE A 327 18.30 12.70 2.72
CA ILE A 327 17.83 11.41 2.16
C ILE A 327 18.21 11.30 0.66
N GLY A 328 18.24 12.44 -0.06
CA GLY A 328 18.71 12.52 -1.43
C GLY A 328 20.15 12.06 -1.64
N LEU A 329 21.04 12.25 -0.65
CA LEU A 329 22.45 11.81 -0.71
C LEU A 329 22.62 10.28 -0.80
N CYS A 330 21.57 9.51 -0.47
CA CYS A 330 21.51 8.05 -0.58
C CYS A 330 20.92 7.56 -1.92
N LYS A 331 20.73 8.45 -2.89
CA LYS A 331 20.28 8.13 -4.24
C LYS A 331 21.38 8.45 -5.24
N GLU A 332 21.59 7.55 -6.19
CA GLU A 332 22.52 7.77 -7.30
C GLU A 332 22.11 8.98 -8.16
N HIS A 333 20.81 9.11 -8.41
CA HIS A 333 20.22 10.21 -9.16
C HIS A 333 18.80 10.51 -8.64
N LYS A 334 18.20 11.64 -9.03
CA LYS A 334 16.94 12.18 -8.45
C LYS A 334 15.79 11.17 -8.31
N HIS A 335 15.62 10.30 -9.31
CA HIS A 335 14.56 9.30 -9.39
C HIS A 335 14.99 7.89 -8.95
N ALA A 336 16.26 7.71 -8.54
CA ALA A 336 16.75 6.44 -8.05
C ALA A 336 16.07 6.03 -6.74
N LYS A 337 16.07 4.72 -6.50
CA LYS A 337 15.73 4.10 -5.22
C LYS A 337 16.77 4.46 -4.16
N ILE A 338 16.33 4.61 -2.91
CA ILE A 338 17.23 4.88 -1.79
C ILE A 338 18.08 3.63 -1.57
N CYS A 339 19.41 3.77 -1.64
CA CYS A 339 20.35 2.66 -1.52
C CYS A 339 19.99 1.45 -2.39
N SER A 340 19.49 1.69 -3.62
CA SER A 340 19.11 0.65 -4.58
C SER A 340 18.10 -0.39 -4.05
N ASP A 341 17.30 -0.04 -3.02
CA ASP A 341 16.46 -0.95 -2.20
C ASP A 341 17.24 -2.10 -1.51
N ARG A 342 18.57 -2.04 -1.46
CA ARG A 342 19.48 -3.04 -0.86
C ARG A 342 20.32 -2.49 0.30
N GLY A 343 19.89 -1.39 0.89
CA GLY A 343 20.57 -0.75 2.02
C GLY A 343 19.67 0.17 2.84
N GLN A 344 20.16 0.60 3.99
CA GLN A 344 19.53 1.61 4.84
C GLN A 344 20.28 2.94 4.70
N CYS A 345 19.55 4.05 4.61
CA CYS A 345 20.13 5.38 4.49
C CYS A 345 20.34 6.03 5.87
N ASN A 346 21.57 6.04 6.34
CA ASN A 346 21.95 6.59 7.64
C ASN A 346 22.70 7.91 7.41
N CYS A 347 22.04 9.03 7.74
CA CYS A 347 22.55 10.39 7.54
C CYS A 347 23.18 10.66 6.16
N GLY A 348 22.52 10.25 5.07
CA GLY A 348 23.02 10.47 3.71
C GLY A 348 24.11 9.49 3.25
N GLN A 349 24.33 8.40 3.99
CA GLN A 349 25.24 7.32 3.64
C GLN A 349 24.49 5.97 3.61
N CYS A 350 24.71 5.15 2.59
CA CYS A 350 24.08 3.84 2.49
C CYS A 350 24.85 2.78 3.28
N GLN A 351 24.15 2.10 4.18
CA GLN A 351 24.61 0.89 4.85
C GLN A 351 23.96 -0.31 4.18
N CYS A 352 24.74 -1.04 3.38
CA CYS A 352 24.21 -2.14 2.56
C CYS A 352 23.78 -3.35 3.41
N LEU A 353 22.63 -3.90 3.06
CA LEU A 353 22.20 -5.21 3.55
C LEU A 353 23.06 -6.28 2.86
N GLN A 354 23.48 -7.31 3.60
CA GLN A 354 24.30 -8.41 3.05
C GLN A 354 25.64 -7.90 2.46
N ALA A 355 26.37 -7.11 3.26
CA ALA A 355 27.63 -6.46 2.88
C ALA A 355 28.77 -7.41 2.45
N ASP A 356 28.61 -8.72 2.64
CA ASP A 356 29.53 -9.75 2.13
C ASP A 356 29.54 -9.82 0.59
N TYR A 357 28.46 -9.39 -0.07
CA TYR A 357 28.36 -9.36 -1.53
C TYR A 357 27.66 -8.13 -2.13
N ILE A 358 26.82 -7.41 -1.37
CA ILE A 358 26.25 -6.13 -1.80
C ILE A 358 27.18 -4.98 -1.41
N SER A 359 27.54 -4.14 -2.38
CA SER A 359 28.51 -3.04 -2.20
C SER A 359 28.20 -1.85 -3.11
N GLY A 360 29.07 -0.83 -3.09
CA GLY A 360 28.89 0.42 -3.82
C GLY A 360 28.32 1.55 -2.94
N ARG A 361 28.38 2.79 -3.42
CA ARG A 361 28.00 3.99 -2.63
C ARG A 361 26.50 4.02 -2.32
N TYR A 362 25.71 3.40 -3.17
CA TYR A 362 24.25 3.31 -3.16
C TYR A 362 23.78 1.84 -3.14
N CYS A 363 24.64 0.89 -2.71
CA CYS A 363 24.35 -0.56 -2.73
C CYS A 363 23.95 -1.08 -4.11
N GLU A 364 24.52 -0.49 -5.16
CA GLU A 364 24.28 -0.74 -6.59
C GLU A 364 24.94 -2.04 -7.09
N CYS A 365 26.02 -2.48 -6.45
CA CYS A 365 26.78 -3.66 -6.84
C CYS A 365 26.32 -4.91 -6.10
N ASP A 366 26.19 -6.03 -6.83
CA ASP A 366 25.95 -7.36 -6.27
C ASP A 366 26.98 -8.34 -6.85
N SER A 367 27.97 -8.71 -6.03
CA SER A 367 29.07 -9.59 -6.45
C SER A 367 28.69 -11.08 -6.51
N SER A 368 27.52 -11.47 -6.00
CA SER A 368 27.05 -12.86 -6.07
C SER A 368 26.67 -13.28 -7.50
N ILE A 369 26.44 -12.31 -8.39
CA ILE A 369 26.04 -12.49 -9.79
C ILE A 369 27.24 -12.79 -10.71
N CYS A 370 28.49 -12.60 -10.23
CA CYS A 370 29.68 -12.84 -11.06
C CYS A 370 29.83 -14.30 -11.53
N PRO A 371 30.50 -14.53 -12.67
CA PRO A 371 30.71 -15.87 -13.22
C PRO A 371 31.28 -16.89 -12.22
N LEU A 372 30.67 -18.06 -12.19
CA LEU A 372 31.09 -19.20 -11.37
C LEU A 372 31.91 -20.19 -12.20
N SER A 373 32.94 -20.78 -11.58
CA SER A 373 33.60 -21.96 -12.13
C SER A 373 32.71 -23.21 -12.04
N VAL A 374 33.10 -24.29 -12.73
CA VAL A 374 32.49 -25.62 -12.59
C VAL A 374 32.50 -26.13 -11.15
N SER A 375 33.42 -25.65 -10.31
CA SER A 375 33.50 -25.96 -8.87
C SER A 375 32.66 -25.04 -7.97
N GLY A 376 31.91 -24.10 -8.53
CA GLY A 376 31.04 -23.17 -7.79
C GLY A 376 31.77 -21.96 -7.17
N GLN A 377 33.02 -21.71 -7.53
CA GLN A 377 33.78 -20.55 -7.05
C GLN A 377 33.55 -19.32 -7.96
N ILE A 378 33.17 -18.18 -7.37
CA ILE A 378 33.11 -16.87 -8.05
C ILE A 378 34.49 -16.54 -8.62
N CYS A 379 34.52 -16.07 -9.87
CA CYS A 379 35.74 -15.72 -10.61
C CYS A 379 36.83 -16.81 -10.56
N SER A 380 36.40 -18.08 -10.58
CA SER A 380 37.26 -19.26 -10.48
C SER A 380 38.23 -19.26 -9.30
N GLY A 381 37.92 -18.50 -8.23
CA GLY A 381 38.78 -18.32 -7.06
C GLY A 381 40.08 -17.55 -7.34
N ARG A 382 40.20 -16.87 -8.49
CA ARG A 382 41.45 -16.24 -8.98
C ARG A 382 41.30 -14.77 -9.42
N GLY A 383 40.11 -14.21 -9.27
CA GLY A 383 39.82 -12.82 -9.62
C GLY A 383 38.85 -12.17 -8.64
N THR A 384 38.91 -10.84 -8.58
CA THR A 384 37.96 -9.99 -7.88
C THR A 384 36.76 -9.72 -8.77
N CYS A 385 35.55 -9.93 -8.25
CA CYS A 385 34.31 -9.61 -8.95
C CYS A 385 34.10 -8.09 -9.01
N GLN A 386 34.05 -7.53 -10.22
CA GLN A 386 33.80 -6.11 -10.44
C GLN A 386 32.29 -5.84 -10.57
N CYS A 387 31.67 -5.49 -9.44
CA CYS A 387 30.28 -5.05 -9.35
C CYS A 387 29.24 -6.01 -9.99
N GLY A 388 29.51 -7.32 -9.94
CA GLY A 388 28.64 -8.36 -10.53
C GLY A 388 28.72 -8.49 -12.06
N LYS A 389 29.57 -7.71 -12.75
CA LYS A 389 29.61 -7.63 -14.22
C LYS A 389 30.65 -8.56 -14.83
N TYR A 390 31.89 -8.49 -14.34
CA TYR A 390 33.02 -9.27 -14.85
C TYR A 390 34.03 -9.55 -13.75
N CYS A 391 34.91 -10.50 -14.00
CA CYS A 391 36.02 -10.82 -13.12
C CYS A 391 37.27 -10.08 -13.59
N SER A 392 37.92 -9.38 -12.67
CA SER A 392 39.23 -8.76 -12.89
C SER A 392 40.23 -9.45 -11.98
N CYS A 393 41.36 -9.87 -12.53
CA CYS A 393 42.46 -10.46 -11.80
C CYS A 393 43.69 -9.54 -11.92
N ASP A 394 44.65 -9.71 -11.02
CA ASP A 394 45.96 -9.10 -11.18
C ASP A 394 46.83 -9.98 -12.09
N ASP A 395 47.55 -9.38 -13.03
CA ASP A 395 48.51 -10.05 -13.92
C ASP A 395 49.85 -10.35 -13.20
N ASP A 396 49.78 -10.76 -11.94
CA ASP A 396 50.93 -11.17 -11.16
C ASP A 396 51.57 -12.43 -11.79
N PRO A 397 52.84 -12.38 -12.23
CA PRO A 397 53.51 -13.56 -12.78
C PRO A 397 53.86 -14.61 -11.72
N GLU A 398 53.93 -14.26 -10.43
CA GLU A 398 54.45 -15.15 -9.37
C GLU A 398 53.76 -16.54 -9.33
N PRO A 399 52.41 -16.68 -9.41
CA PRO A 399 51.73 -17.99 -9.43
C PRO A 399 52.04 -18.87 -10.65
N CYS A 400 52.55 -18.25 -11.72
CA CYS A 400 52.96 -18.88 -12.97
C CYS A 400 54.49 -19.07 -13.10
N THR A 401 55.27 -18.52 -12.16
CA THR A 401 56.74 -18.56 -12.18
C THR A 401 57.26 -19.80 -11.45
N GLU A 402 58.10 -20.58 -12.13
CA GLU A 402 58.76 -21.75 -11.55
C GLU A 402 60.27 -21.66 -11.85
N ASN A 403 61.11 -21.82 -10.82
CA ASN A 403 62.56 -21.65 -10.91
C ASN A 403 63.01 -20.31 -11.55
N GLY A 404 62.23 -19.24 -11.39
CA GLY A 404 62.49 -17.93 -11.99
C GLY A 404 62.05 -17.77 -13.45
N VAL A 405 61.32 -18.75 -14.01
CA VAL A 405 60.79 -18.69 -15.39
C VAL A 405 59.26 -18.76 -15.36
N THR A 406 58.60 -17.73 -15.89
CA THR A 406 57.14 -17.67 -16.03
C THR A 406 56.69 -18.47 -17.24
N CYS A 407 55.78 -19.42 -17.05
CA CYS A 407 55.20 -20.25 -18.13
C CYS A 407 56.24 -20.84 -19.10
N PHE A 408 57.41 -21.22 -18.59
CA PHE A 408 58.54 -21.79 -19.35
C PHE A 408 59.00 -20.93 -20.56
N ASN A 409 58.72 -19.61 -20.55
CA ASN A 409 58.88 -18.67 -21.68
C ASN A 409 58.05 -19.01 -22.94
N ASN A 410 57.10 -19.94 -22.84
CA ASN A 410 56.27 -20.45 -23.94
C ASN A 410 54.80 -20.01 -23.82
N GLY A 411 54.54 -18.99 -22.99
CA GLY A 411 53.22 -18.43 -22.76
C GLY A 411 53.30 -17.19 -21.87
N TYR A 412 52.15 -16.62 -21.56
CA TYR A 412 52.00 -15.52 -20.61
C TYR A 412 51.14 -15.95 -19.42
N CYS A 413 51.32 -15.31 -18.27
CA CYS A 413 50.45 -15.53 -17.12
C CYS A 413 49.21 -14.63 -17.24
N GLU A 414 48.03 -15.21 -17.13
CA GLU A 414 46.74 -14.51 -17.14
C GLU A 414 45.91 -15.07 -15.99
N CYS A 415 45.52 -14.23 -15.02
CA CYS A 415 44.84 -14.64 -13.79
C CYS A 415 45.51 -15.83 -13.03
N GLY A 416 46.84 -15.88 -13.00
CA GLY A 416 47.59 -16.99 -12.36
C GLY A 416 47.50 -18.33 -13.10
N ILE A 417 47.12 -18.33 -14.38
CA ILE A 417 47.13 -19.49 -15.29
C ILE A 417 48.04 -19.17 -16.47
N CYS A 418 48.81 -20.15 -16.95
CA CYS A 418 49.61 -19.99 -18.15
C CYS A 418 48.74 -20.12 -19.41
N SER A 419 48.60 -19.03 -20.16
CA SER A 419 48.05 -19.01 -21.51
C SER A 419 49.19 -19.27 -22.50
N CYS A 420 49.16 -20.43 -23.16
CA CYS A 420 50.29 -20.91 -23.95
C CYS A 420 50.30 -20.36 -25.38
N ASN A 421 51.50 -20.08 -25.88
CA ASN A 421 51.73 -19.73 -27.26
C ASN A 421 51.46 -20.94 -28.17
N VAL A 422 51.10 -20.69 -29.43
CA VAL A 422 50.80 -21.73 -30.44
C VAL A 422 51.92 -22.77 -30.51
N GLY A 423 51.55 -24.05 -30.47
CA GLY A 423 52.50 -25.17 -30.47
C GLY A 423 52.98 -25.59 -29.07
N TRP A 424 52.43 -25.02 -27.99
CA TRP A 424 52.73 -25.39 -26.61
C TRP A 424 51.46 -25.63 -25.79
N THR A 425 51.53 -26.60 -24.88
CA THR A 425 50.42 -27.03 -24.02
C THR A 425 50.92 -27.44 -22.63
N GLY A 426 49.98 -27.88 -21.78
CA GLY A 426 50.20 -28.15 -20.36
C GLY A 426 50.01 -26.91 -19.48
N ASN A 427 49.79 -27.13 -18.18
CA ASN A 427 49.50 -26.10 -17.17
C ASN A 427 50.63 -25.06 -16.91
N ARG A 428 51.74 -25.20 -17.63
CA ARG A 428 52.96 -24.40 -17.55
C ARG A 428 53.59 -24.12 -18.92
N CYS A 429 52.95 -24.52 -20.03
CA CYS A 429 53.48 -24.41 -21.39
C CYS A 429 54.83 -25.12 -21.61
N ASN A 430 55.07 -26.20 -20.87
CA ASN A 430 56.30 -26.99 -20.91
C ASN A 430 56.25 -28.19 -21.87
N ILE A 431 55.11 -28.44 -22.53
CA ILE A 431 54.90 -29.58 -23.43
C ILE A 431 54.71 -29.03 -24.86
N PRO A 432 55.53 -29.42 -25.85
CA PRO A 432 55.26 -29.12 -27.25
C PRO A 432 53.99 -29.85 -27.72
N GLU A 433 53.12 -29.14 -28.43
CA GLU A 433 51.92 -29.72 -29.04
C GLU A 433 52.33 -30.51 -30.30
N SER A 434 52.38 -31.84 -30.18
CA SER A 434 52.72 -32.71 -31.31
C SER A 434 51.60 -32.69 -32.36
N LEU A 435 51.93 -32.24 -33.57
CA LEU A 435 51.06 -32.33 -34.74
C LEU A 435 50.56 -33.79 -34.93
N PRO A 436 49.29 -34.02 -35.31
CA PRO A 436 48.82 -35.37 -35.60
C PRO A 436 49.47 -35.91 -36.87
N GLU A 437 50.26 -36.99 -36.74
CA GLU A 437 50.63 -37.80 -37.92
C GLU A 437 49.42 -38.63 -38.37
N GLU A 438 49.19 -38.67 -39.68
CA GLU A 438 48.06 -39.40 -40.26
C GLU A 438 48.25 -40.92 -40.19
N SER A 439 47.15 -41.61 -39.86
CA SER A 439 46.84 -43.00 -40.21
C SER A 439 47.67 -44.13 -39.55
N THR A 440 46.96 -45.03 -38.86
CA THR A 440 46.53 -46.27 -39.54
C THR A 440 45.43 -47.00 -38.75
N SER A 441 44.49 -47.57 -39.50
CA SER A 441 43.41 -48.41 -39.00
C SER A 441 43.89 -49.78 -38.53
N ASN A 442 43.33 -50.30 -37.44
CA ASN A 442 42.41 -51.44 -37.57
C ASN A 442 41.61 -51.71 -36.29
N PHE A 443 40.32 -51.98 -36.49
CA PHE A 443 39.30 -52.18 -35.46
C PHE A 443 38.77 -53.60 -35.58
N ILE A 444 38.81 -54.41 -34.53
CA ILE A 444 38.06 -55.69 -34.45
C ILE A 444 37.26 -55.72 -33.15
N THR A 445 36.07 -55.13 -33.25
CA THR A 445 34.79 -55.59 -32.69
C THR A 445 34.76 -56.48 -31.44
N SER A 446 33.95 -56.04 -30.46
CA SER A 446 32.78 -56.85 -30.06
C SER A 446 31.58 -55.94 -29.82
N SER A 447 30.58 -56.06 -30.69
CA SER A 447 29.32 -55.32 -30.68
C SER A 447 28.16 -56.25 -30.34
N THR A 448 27.15 -55.76 -29.62
CA THR A 448 25.71 -56.11 -29.80
C THR A 448 24.91 -55.01 -29.09
N THR A 449 24.29 -54.03 -29.80
CA THR A 449 23.00 -54.08 -30.55
C THR A 449 21.76 -54.21 -29.63
N SER A 450 20.66 -53.48 -29.83
CA SER A 450 20.31 -52.43 -30.81
C SER A 450 18.96 -51.78 -30.45
N ASN A 451 18.66 -50.57 -30.95
CA ASN A 451 17.59 -50.38 -31.96
C ASN A 451 17.52 -48.94 -32.49
N GLU A 452 16.90 -48.83 -33.66
CA GLU A 452 17.04 -47.79 -34.69
C GLU A 452 16.13 -46.54 -34.52
N ASN A 453 16.63 -45.39 -34.99
CA ASN A 453 16.08 -44.45 -36.01
C ASN A 453 14.54 -44.17 -36.05
N ILE A 454 14.02 -42.95 -36.27
CA ILE A 454 14.04 -42.20 -37.56
C ILE A 454 13.46 -40.74 -37.40
N VAL A 455 14.13 -39.73 -38.00
CA VAL A 455 13.61 -38.49 -38.69
C VAL A 455 13.05 -37.22 -37.97
N ASP A 456 13.82 -36.12 -38.16
CA ASP A 456 13.54 -34.74 -38.64
C ASP A 456 12.90 -33.55 -37.87
N ASN A 457 13.47 -32.38 -38.24
CA ASN A 457 12.99 -30.99 -38.31
C ASN A 457 12.89 -30.08 -37.06
N ALA A 458 13.69 -29.00 -37.07
CA ALA A 458 13.20 -27.67 -37.50
C ALA A 458 14.36 -26.70 -37.82
N GLU A 459 14.14 -25.76 -38.75
CA GLU A 459 15.16 -24.90 -39.37
C GLU A 459 15.41 -23.56 -38.66
N VAL A 460 16.54 -22.94 -38.99
CA VAL A 460 16.87 -21.54 -38.71
C VAL A 460 16.36 -20.67 -39.87
N HIS A 461 15.67 -19.58 -39.54
CA HIS A 461 15.56 -18.40 -40.40
C HIS A 461 15.75 -17.16 -39.54
N GLY A 462 16.57 -16.22 -40.01
CA GLY A 462 16.69 -14.88 -39.44
C GLY A 462 16.35 -13.83 -40.50
N GLU A 463 16.15 -12.58 -40.08
CA GLU A 463 16.25 -11.41 -40.94
C GLU A 463 16.47 -10.13 -40.11
N VAL A 464 16.91 -9.06 -40.78
CA VAL A 464 17.43 -7.81 -40.20
C VAL A 464 16.51 -6.65 -40.57
N LEU A 465 16.13 -5.81 -39.60
CA LEU A 465 15.72 -4.42 -39.83
C LEU A 465 16.16 -3.54 -38.64
N THR A 466 17.16 -2.71 -38.92
CA THR A 466 17.21 -1.23 -38.76
C THR A 466 16.19 -0.52 -37.85
N ASP A 467 16.71 0.28 -36.91
CA ASP A 467 16.05 1.47 -36.36
C ASP A 467 16.94 2.70 -36.64
N GLU A 468 16.34 3.75 -37.21
CA GLU A 468 16.88 5.11 -37.31
C GLU A 468 16.14 5.98 -36.28
N ASP A 469 16.84 6.86 -35.57
CA ASP A 469 16.25 8.03 -34.91
C ASP A 469 17.33 9.13 -34.78
N GLU A 470 16.98 10.37 -35.13
CA GLU A 470 17.93 11.47 -35.37
C GLU A 470 18.11 12.39 -34.14
N ASP A 471 19.36 12.80 -33.86
CA ASP A 471 19.69 13.83 -32.88
C ASP A 471 19.52 15.24 -33.47
N GLU A 472 18.49 16.01 -33.05
CA GLU A 472 18.46 17.47 -33.29
C GLU A 472 19.10 18.27 -32.14
N MET A 473 20.26 18.87 -32.43
CA MET A 473 20.87 19.93 -31.62
C MET A 473 20.33 21.31 -32.02
N GLU A 474 19.87 22.11 -31.07
CA GLU A 474 19.74 23.57 -31.25
C GLU A 474 20.52 24.40 -30.22
N PHE A 475 21.03 25.53 -30.71
CA PHE A 475 22.01 26.40 -30.06
C PHE A 475 21.42 27.31 -28.96
N ARG A 476 22.25 27.68 -27.97
CA ARG A 476 22.07 28.92 -27.20
C ARG A 476 23.35 29.75 -27.15
N ASN A 477 23.29 30.94 -27.74
CA ASN A 477 24.30 31.99 -27.54
C ASN A 477 24.18 32.61 -26.14
N SER A 478 25.26 33.22 -25.66
CA SER A 478 25.38 33.89 -24.36
C SER A 478 25.66 35.39 -24.48
N GLN A 479 25.51 36.11 -23.35
CA GLN A 479 25.92 37.52 -23.10
C GLN A 479 25.06 38.61 -23.78
N ASN A 480 24.88 39.85 -23.30
CA ASN A 480 25.04 40.60 -22.02
C ASN A 480 24.17 41.90 -22.20
N ASP A 481 23.81 42.80 -21.26
CA ASP A 481 24.03 43.04 -19.82
C ASP A 481 22.82 43.88 -19.29
N GLY A 482 22.71 44.18 -17.97
CA GLY A 482 21.70 45.16 -17.50
C GLY A 482 21.47 45.27 -15.98
N GLU A 483 22.12 46.26 -15.35
CA GLU A 483 22.13 46.56 -13.91
C GLU A 483 20.96 47.47 -13.45
N PHE A 484 20.40 47.28 -12.23
CA PHE A 484 20.16 48.31 -11.18
C PHE A 484 19.33 47.82 -9.96
N LEU A 485 19.71 48.31 -8.77
CA LEU A 485 19.06 48.19 -7.42
C LEU A 485 18.05 49.36 -7.17
N PRO A 486 17.32 49.50 -6.01
CA PRO A 486 17.39 48.79 -4.71
C PRO A 486 16.02 48.40 -4.04
N THR A 487 16.12 47.81 -2.84
CA THR A 487 15.04 47.58 -1.85
C THR A 487 14.39 48.87 -1.30
N PRO A 488 13.26 48.78 -0.56
CA PRO A 488 13.38 49.10 0.88
C PRO A 488 12.55 48.27 1.88
N LYS A 489 13.25 47.91 2.98
CA LYS A 489 12.88 47.93 4.41
C LYS A 489 11.48 47.53 4.91
N SER A 490 11.53 46.60 5.87
CA SER A 490 10.61 46.39 6.99
C SER A 490 10.30 47.65 7.82
N THR A 491 9.08 47.73 8.35
CA THR A 491 8.78 48.52 9.56
C THR A 491 8.22 47.58 10.64
N ILE A 492 8.79 47.65 11.83
CA ILE A 492 8.27 47.03 13.06
C ILE A 492 7.48 48.11 13.78
N GLU A 493 6.22 47.85 14.13
CA GLU A 493 5.54 48.60 15.20
C GLU A 493 5.04 47.64 16.28
N SER A 494 5.50 47.93 17.49
CA SER A 494 5.16 47.25 18.73
C SER A 494 3.98 47.96 19.41
N ILE A 495 2.98 47.20 19.86
CA ILE A 495 2.01 47.68 20.86
C ILE A 495 2.10 46.79 22.09
N GLN A 496 2.48 47.40 23.22
CA GLN A 496 2.42 46.80 24.55
C GLN A 496 1.20 47.35 25.30
N GLU A 497 0.21 46.52 25.57
CA GLU A 497 -0.71 46.66 26.71
C GLU A 497 -1.08 45.23 27.18
N GLY A 498 -1.20 44.87 28.47
CA GLY A 498 -0.95 45.69 29.66
C GLY A 498 -1.97 45.52 30.79
N GLN A 499 -2.25 44.31 31.30
CA GLN A 499 -2.93 44.00 32.60
C GLN A 499 -2.89 42.47 32.84
N GLN A 500 -2.29 41.91 33.90
CA GLN A 500 -2.76 41.80 35.30
C GLN A 500 -4.17 41.17 35.44
N GLN A 501 -4.31 39.91 35.86
CA GLN A 501 -4.28 39.35 37.23
C GLN A 501 -5.46 39.74 38.15
N GLN A 502 -6.43 38.81 38.29
CA GLN A 502 -7.13 38.38 39.52
C GLN A 502 -8.00 37.15 39.15
N VAL A 503 -7.87 35.97 39.76
CA VAL A 503 -8.39 35.58 41.09
C VAL A 503 -9.92 35.73 41.19
N VAL A 504 -10.64 34.67 40.81
CA VAL A 504 -11.48 33.78 41.67
C VAL A 504 -11.75 32.50 40.89
#